data_AF-A0A9P8ICJ7-F1
#
_entry.id   AF-A0A9P8ICJ7-F1
#
_cell.length_a   1.000
_cell.length_b   1.000
_cell.length_c   1.000
_cell.angle_alpha   90.00
_cell.angle_beta   90.00
_cell.angle_gamma   90.00
#
_symmetry.space_group_name_H-M   'P 1'
#
loop_
_entity.id
_entity.type
_entity.pdbx_description
1 polymer ?
#
loop_
_entity_poly.entity_id
_entity_poly.type
_entity_poly.pdbx_seq_one_letter_code
_entity_poly.pdbx_strand_id
1 'polypeptide(L)'
;MSLLQTPLSSLIDLNQKSLLGSIAARQAFVIFAIGIFRDWLFERALRNQPSHPLLDTQLADYVAYSLLATGNTLVLSSMWALGFTGTYLGDYFGILMEARITAFPFNITGAPMYYGSTMSFLGTAVWFGKPAGVVLTVEVLVVYLLALSFEE
;
A
#
# COMPACT_ATOMS: atom_id res chain seq x y z
N MET A 1 -34.86 -11.60 -34.86
CA MET A 1 -34.68 -10.30 -34.17
C MET A 1 -35.25 -10.43 -32.75
N SER A 2 -34.53 -11.12 -31.85
CA SER A 2 -34.93 -11.32 -30.44
C SER A 2 -34.24 -10.26 -29.56
N LEU A 3 -34.54 -9.00 -29.83
CA LEU A 3 -34.07 -7.92 -28.96
C LEU A 3 -35.02 -7.86 -27.75
N LEU A 4 -34.44 -7.93 -26.56
CA LEU A 4 -34.97 -7.40 -25.29
C LEU A 4 -35.95 -8.25 -24.47
N GLN A 5 -35.47 -9.41 -23.98
CA GLN A 5 -35.89 -9.88 -22.65
C GLN A 5 -34.65 -10.33 -21.87
N THR A 6 -33.84 -9.37 -21.43
CA THR A 6 -32.92 -9.64 -20.32
C THR A 6 -33.78 -9.97 -19.09
N PRO A 7 -33.63 -11.15 -18.48
CA PRO A 7 -34.46 -11.53 -17.35
C PRO A 7 -34.23 -10.57 -16.18
N LEU A 8 -35.29 -10.22 -15.44
CA LEU A 8 -35.24 -9.26 -14.33
C LEU A 8 -34.12 -9.58 -13.32
N SER A 9 -33.84 -10.87 -13.09
CA SER A 9 -32.73 -11.34 -12.25
C SER A 9 -31.35 -10.86 -12.73
N SER A 10 -31.12 -10.82 -14.04
CA SER A 10 -29.87 -10.32 -14.63
C SER A 10 -29.71 -8.81 -14.45
N LEU A 11 -30.82 -8.06 -14.50
CA LEU A 11 -30.82 -6.62 -14.26
C LEU A 11 -30.58 -6.28 -12.79
N ILE A 12 -31.14 -7.08 -11.86
CA ILE A 12 -30.89 -6.95 -10.42
C ILE A 12 -29.41 -7.23 -10.11
N ASP A 13 -28.83 -8.30 -10.66
CA ASP A 13 -27.43 -8.67 -10.45
C ASP A 13 -26.46 -7.61 -11.03
N LEU A 14 -26.76 -7.06 -12.21
CA LEU A 14 -26.01 -5.95 -12.80
C LEU A 14 -26.03 -4.69 -11.93
N ASN A 15 -27.21 -4.32 -11.42
CA ASN A 15 -27.36 -3.12 -10.58
C ASN A 15 -26.67 -3.31 -9.22
N GLN A 16 -26.70 -4.53 -8.67
CA GLN A 16 -25.99 -4.89 -7.44
C GLN A 16 -24.46 -4.84 -7.63
N LYS A 17 -23.93 -5.41 -8.72
CA LYS A 17 -22.49 -5.32 -9.05
C LYS A 17 -22.04 -3.89 -9.27
N SER A 18 -22.85 -3.08 -9.96
CA SER A 18 -22.58 -1.66 -10.15
C SER A 18 -22.55 -0.89 -8.82
N LEU A 19 -23.52 -1.15 -7.94
CA LEU A 19 -23.58 -0.55 -6.61
C LEU A 19 -22.36 -0.95 -5.75
N LEU A 20 -22.03 -2.24 -5.70
CA LEU A 20 -20.88 -2.76 -4.96
C LEU A 20 -19.56 -2.16 -5.48
N GLY A 21 -19.39 -2.09 -6.80
CA GLY A 21 -18.23 -1.44 -7.42
C GLY A 21 -18.10 0.04 -7.04
N SER A 22 -19.24 0.76 -6.95
CA SER A 22 -19.23 2.17 -6.55
C SER A 22 -18.87 2.38 -5.07
N ILE A 23 -19.32 1.49 -4.19
CA ILE A 23 -18.99 1.54 -2.75
C ILE A 23 -17.51 1.19 -2.56
N ALA A 24 -17.04 0.14 -3.23
CA ALA A 24 -15.65 -0.28 -3.25
C ALA A 24 -14.74 0.88 -3.68
N ALA A 25 -15.01 1.53 -4.81
CA ALA A 25 -14.21 2.66 -5.28
C ALA A 25 -14.13 3.81 -4.26
N ARG A 26 -15.24 4.13 -3.58
CA ARG A 26 -15.25 5.16 -2.53
C ARG A 26 -14.43 4.74 -1.30
N GLN A 27 -14.54 3.49 -0.86
CA GLN A 27 -13.76 3.00 0.27
C GLN A 27 -12.27 2.97 -0.04
N ALA A 28 -11.88 2.47 -1.22
CA ALA A 28 -10.50 2.50 -1.69
C ALA A 28 -9.93 3.93 -1.69
N PHE A 29 -10.72 4.90 -2.15
CA PHE A 29 -10.35 6.31 -2.10
C PHE A 29 -10.15 6.83 -0.67
N VAL A 30 -11.05 6.48 0.27
CA VAL A 30 -10.92 6.88 1.68
C VAL A 30 -9.66 6.28 2.31
N ILE A 31 -9.39 4.99 2.07
CA ILE A 31 -8.17 4.31 2.57
C ILE A 31 -6.93 5.01 2.03
N PHE A 32 -6.89 5.28 0.72
CA PHE A 32 -5.79 6.00 0.09
C PHE A 32 -5.57 7.40 0.69
N ALA A 33 -6.65 8.18 0.83
CA ALA A 33 -6.59 9.54 1.37
C ALA A 33 -6.13 9.56 2.83
N ILE A 34 -6.63 8.64 3.65
CA ILE A 34 -6.16 8.47 5.04
C ILE A 34 -4.69 8.04 5.05
N GLY A 35 -4.25 7.21 4.10
CA GLY A 35 -2.85 6.85 3.91
C GLY A 35 -1.96 8.08 3.69
N ILE A 36 -2.33 8.96 2.76
CA ILE A 36 -1.63 10.24 2.52
C ILE A 36 -1.61 11.09 3.80
N PHE A 37 -2.74 11.19 4.49
CA PHE A 37 -2.84 11.97 5.71
C PHE A 37 -1.96 11.42 6.84
N ARG A 38 -1.91 10.09 6.99
CA ARG A 38 -0.99 9.40 7.93
C ARG A 38 0.46 9.72 7.60
N ASP A 39 0.84 9.63 6.32
CA ASP A 39 2.22 9.89 5.90
C ASP A 39 2.62 11.35 6.14
N TRP A 40 1.69 12.28 5.92
CA TRP A 40 1.86 13.69 6.28
C TRP A 40 2.03 13.91 7.80
N LEU A 41 1.21 13.25 8.63
CA LEU A 41 1.35 13.31 10.09
C LEU A 41 2.69 12.73 10.57
N PHE A 42 3.09 11.59 10.00
CA PHE A 42 4.36 10.93 10.30
C PHE A 42 5.54 11.85 10.01
N GLU A 43 5.58 12.44 8.83
CA GLU A 43 6.62 13.39 8.42
C GLU A 43 6.66 14.61 9.35
N ARG A 44 5.50 15.17 9.69
CA ARG A 44 5.41 16.34 10.55
C ARG A 44 5.89 16.04 11.96
N ALA A 45 5.56 14.86 12.49
CA ALA A 45 6.01 14.40 13.79
C ALA A 45 7.52 14.18 13.81
N LEU A 46 8.08 13.54 12.77
CA LEU A 46 9.51 13.30 12.57
C LEU A 46 10.34 14.59 12.64
N ARG A 47 9.89 15.67 11.98
CA ARG A 47 10.61 16.95 11.99
C ARG A 47 10.85 17.51 13.38
N ASN A 48 9.96 17.23 14.33
CA ASN A 48 10.04 17.70 15.71
C ASN A 48 10.89 16.78 16.61
N GLN A 49 11.40 15.66 16.10
CA GLN A 49 12.23 14.72 16.86
C GLN A 49 13.70 15.14 16.82
N PRO A 50 14.51 14.80 17.86
CA PRO A 50 15.95 15.04 17.83
C PRO A 50 16.62 14.20 16.73
N SER A 51 17.61 14.79 16.07
CA SER A 51 18.49 14.04 15.15
C SER A 51 19.63 13.38 15.92
N HIS A 52 20.18 12.30 15.37
CA HIS A 52 21.31 11.59 15.97
C HIS A 52 22.54 11.57 15.03
N PRO A 53 23.75 11.90 15.50
CA PRO A 53 24.94 12.00 14.64
C PRO A 53 25.27 10.75 13.82
N LEU A 54 24.96 9.55 14.32
CA LEU A 54 25.16 8.30 13.58
C LEU A 54 24.31 8.20 12.30
N LEU A 55 23.20 8.94 12.23
CA LEU A 55 22.33 8.99 11.06
C LEU A 55 22.59 10.26 10.21
N ASP A 56 23.52 11.11 10.63
CA ASP A 56 23.91 12.34 9.93
C ASP A 56 25.27 12.12 9.24
N THR A 57 25.29 11.15 8.34
CA THR A 57 26.50 10.75 7.60
C THR A 57 26.19 10.50 6.15
N GLN A 58 27.18 10.66 5.28
CA GLN A 58 27.00 10.42 3.85
C GLN A 58 26.63 8.96 3.53
N LEU A 59 27.07 8.01 4.38
CA LEU A 59 26.63 6.62 4.28
C LEU A 59 25.13 6.49 4.59
N ALA A 60 24.63 7.18 5.62
CA ALA A 60 23.22 7.21 5.96
C ALA A 60 22.37 7.78 4.81
N ASP A 61 22.85 8.82 4.12
CA ASP A 61 22.18 9.37 2.94
C ASP A 61 22.05 8.34 1.80
N TYR A 62 23.14 7.61 1.49
CA TYR A 62 23.08 6.57 0.47
C TYR A 62 22.14 5.43 0.85
N VAL A 63 22.16 5.01 2.12
CA VAL A 63 21.22 4.01 2.64
C VAL A 63 19.79 4.53 2.49
N ALA A 64 19.50 5.76 2.90
CA ALA A 64 18.18 6.36 2.79
C ALA A 64 17.68 6.40 1.34
N TYR A 65 18.50 6.86 0.40
CA TYR A 65 18.13 6.90 -1.02
C TYR A 65 17.90 5.52 -1.61
N SER A 66 18.73 4.54 -1.26
CA SER A 66 18.54 3.16 -1.73
C SER A 66 17.21 2.58 -1.22
N LEU A 67 16.91 2.78 0.07
CA LEU A 67 15.65 2.35 0.69
C LEU A 67 14.45 3.02 0.03
N LEU A 68 14.50 4.34 -0.17
CA LEU A 68 13.41 5.09 -0.82
C LEU A 68 13.22 4.64 -2.28
N ALA A 69 14.29 4.47 -3.05
CA ALA A 69 14.21 4.07 -4.45
C ALA A 69 13.63 2.66 -4.60
N THR A 70 14.16 1.69 -3.84
CA THR A 70 13.67 0.31 -3.88
C THR A 70 12.26 0.21 -3.31
N GLY A 71 11.98 0.89 -2.20
CA GLY A 71 10.66 0.90 -1.57
C GLY A 71 9.56 1.44 -2.49
N ASN A 72 9.80 2.59 -3.12
CA ASN A 72 8.87 3.16 -4.10
C ASN A 72 8.73 2.28 -5.34
N THR A 73 9.82 1.65 -5.80
CA THR A 73 9.76 0.73 -6.94
C THR A 73 8.84 -0.45 -6.62
N LEU A 74 8.98 -1.08 -5.45
CA LEU A 74 8.11 -2.18 -5.03
C LEU A 74 6.65 -1.72 -4.93
N VAL A 75 6.37 -0.62 -4.22
CA VAL A 75 4.99 -0.12 -4.01
C VAL A 75 4.32 0.26 -5.32
N LEU A 76 4.99 1.05 -6.16
CA LEU A 76 4.39 1.56 -7.40
C LEU A 76 4.20 0.45 -8.43
N SER A 77 5.15 -0.48 -8.54
CA SER A 77 5.01 -1.61 -9.47
C SER A 77 3.96 -2.62 -9.01
N SER A 78 3.81 -2.86 -7.69
CA SER A 78 2.71 -3.69 -7.18
C SER A 78 1.36 -3.02 -7.37
N MET A 79 1.26 -1.71 -7.14
CA MET A 79 0.02 -0.96 -7.35
C MET A 79 -0.36 -0.92 -8.83
N TRP A 80 0.62 -0.82 -9.73
CA TRP A 80 0.40 -0.94 -11.16
C TRP A 80 -0.15 -2.32 -11.53
N ALA A 81 0.42 -3.38 -10.97
CA ALA A 81 0.00 -4.75 -11.26
C ALA A 81 -1.40 -5.08 -10.72
N LEU A 82 -1.71 -4.67 -9.48
CA LEU A 82 -3.00 -4.93 -8.81
C LEU A 82 -4.10 -3.94 -9.22
N GLY A 83 -3.73 -2.76 -9.72
CA GLY A 83 -4.66 -1.64 -9.91
C GLY A 83 -5.12 -1.02 -8.60
N PHE A 84 -5.85 0.10 -8.69
CA PHE A 84 -6.29 0.88 -7.53
C PHE A 84 -7.20 0.09 -6.58
N THR A 85 -8.24 -0.56 -7.12
CA THR A 85 -9.18 -1.35 -6.31
C THR A 85 -8.50 -2.57 -5.68
N GLY A 86 -7.73 -3.34 -6.45
CA GLY A 86 -7.02 -4.52 -5.94
C GLY A 86 -6.00 -4.17 -4.86
N THR A 87 -5.37 -3.00 -4.95
CA THR A 87 -4.44 -2.49 -3.94
C THR A 87 -5.10 -2.20 -2.60
N TYR A 88 -6.25 -1.52 -2.58
CA TYR A 88 -6.85 -1.04 -1.33
C TYR A 88 -7.95 -1.96 -0.79
N LEU A 89 -8.49 -2.86 -1.61
CA LEU A 89 -9.60 -3.72 -1.26
C LEU A 89 -9.34 -5.21 -1.47
N GLY A 90 -8.24 -5.61 -2.11
CA GLY A 90 -8.02 -7.02 -2.45
C GLY A 90 -9.27 -7.65 -3.05
N ASP A 91 -9.67 -8.81 -2.51
CA ASP A 91 -10.83 -9.58 -2.95
C ASP A 91 -12.16 -9.21 -2.22
N TYR A 92 -12.23 -8.05 -1.55
CA TYR A 92 -13.46 -7.59 -0.90
C TYR A 92 -14.56 -7.22 -1.93
N PHE A 93 -15.80 -7.13 -1.46
CA PHE A 93 -16.99 -6.80 -2.27
C PHE A 93 -17.30 -7.79 -3.42
N GLY A 94 -16.70 -8.98 -3.41
CA GLY A 94 -16.83 -9.96 -4.49
C GLY A 94 -16.10 -9.55 -5.77
N ILE A 95 -15.19 -8.57 -5.68
CA ILE A 95 -14.28 -8.19 -6.77
C ILE A 95 -13.04 -9.07 -6.63
N LEU A 96 -13.14 -10.29 -7.14
CA LEU A 96 -12.06 -11.28 -7.07
C LEU A 96 -11.08 -11.05 -8.23
N MET A 97 -9.78 -11.12 -7.96
CA MET A 97 -8.80 -11.27 -9.04
C MET A 97 -8.94 -12.65 -9.70
N GLU A 98 -8.87 -12.69 -11.04
CA GLU A 98 -8.98 -13.96 -11.78
C GLU A 98 -7.86 -14.96 -11.44
N ALA A 99 -6.65 -14.43 -11.20
CA ALA A 99 -5.49 -15.22 -10.83
C ALA A 99 -4.52 -14.38 -9.98
N ARG A 100 -3.75 -15.06 -9.12
CA ARG A 100 -2.66 -14.44 -8.36
C ARG A 100 -1.61 -13.88 -9.33
N ILE A 101 -1.19 -12.63 -9.11
CA ILE A 101 -0.08 -12.03 -9.86
C ILE A 101 1.23 -12.66 -9.40
N THR A 102 1.98 -13.23 -10.34
CA THR A 102 3.31 -13.80 -10.08
C THR A 102 4.43 -13.05 -10.81
N ALA A 103 4.10 -12.05 -11.63
CA ALA A 103 5.07 -11.18 -12.27
C ALA A 103 5.67 -10.18 -11.29
N PHE A 104 6.68 -9.42 -11.72
CA PHE A 104 7.28 -8.37 -10.91
C PHE A 104 6.24 -7.37 -10.38
N PRO A 105 6.30 -6.98 -9.09
CA PRO A 105 7.32 -7.33 -8.08
C PRO A 105 7.02 -8.61 -7.26
N PHE A 106 5.89 -9.28 -7.51
CA PHE A 106 5.45 -10.46 -6.76
C PHE A 106 6.31 -11.72 -6.97
N ASN A 107 7.15 -11.75 -8.02
CA ASN A 107 8.18 -12.80 -8.17
C ASN A 107 9.39 -12.61 -7.23
N ILE A 108 9.57 -11.43 -6.64
CA ILE A 108 10.70 -11.13 -5.73
C ILE A 108 10.30 -11.35 -4.27
N THR A 109 9.08 -10.95 -3.90
CA THR A 109 8.53 -11.12 -2.55
C THR A 109 7.01 -11.25 -2.63
N GLY A 110 6.41 -12.02 -1.72
CA GLY A 110 4.95 -12.21 -1.67
C GLY A 110 4.18 -10.96 -1.23
N ALA A 111 4.85 -10.02 -0.56
CA ALA A 111 4.23 -8.85 0.06
C ALA A 111 4.96 -7.54 -0.33
N PRO A 112 5.10 -7.22 -1.62
CA PRO A 112 5.95 -6.12 -2.11
C PRO A 112 5.51 -4.75 -1.59
N MET A 113 4.20 -4.52 -1.41
CA MET A 113 3.70 -3.27 -0.83
C MET A 113 4.10 -3.11 0.63
N TYR A 114 3.93 -4.15 1.45
CA TYR A 114 4.26 -4.11 2.87
C TYR A 114 5.74 -3.84 3.10
N TYR A 115 6.61 -4.58 2.42
CA TYR A 115 8.05 -4.36 2.50
C TYR A 115 8.47 -3.02 1.88
N GLY A 116 7.92 -2.67 0.71
CA GLY A 116 8.24 -1.41 0.04
C GLY A 116 7.85 -0.18 0.85
N SER A 117 6.66 -0.18 1.47
CA SER A 117 6.25 0.88 2.39
C SER A 117 7.14 0.93 3.64
N THR A 118 7.50 -0.21 4.23
CA THR A 118 8.44 -0.26 5.36
C THR A 118 9.79 0.37 4.99
N MET A 119 10.31 0.06 3.81
CA MET A 119 11.55 0.66 3.30
C MET A 119 11.41 2.18 3.12
N SER A 120 10.25 2.66 2.66
CA SER A 120 9.99 4.10 2.56
C SER A 120 9.98 4.77 3.94
N PHE A 121 9.30 4.20 4.95
CA PHE A 121 9.32 4.71 6.32
C PHE A 121 10.75 4.76 6.90
N LEU A 122 11.51 3.67 6.73
CA LEU A 122 12.90 3.60 7.21
C LEU A 122 13.78 4.61 6.49
N GLY A 123 13.68 4.67 5.16
CA GLY A 123 14.46 5.58 4.32
C GLY A 123 14.21 7.03 4.70
N THR A 124 12.96 7.42 4.94
CA THR A 124 12.61 8.76 5.44
C THR A 124 13.17 9.03 6.84
N ALA A 125 13.09 8.05 7.75
CA ALA A 125 13.64 8.19 9.10
C ALA A 125 15.17 8.40 9.09
N VAL A 126 15.88 7.63 8.27
CA VAL A 126 17.33 7.74 8.08
C VAL A 126 17.68 9.05 7.40
N TRP A 127 16.95 9.44 6.35
CA TRP A 127 17.15 10.70 5.62
C TRP A 127 17.04 11.94 6.52
N PHE A 128 16.06 11.96 7.44
CA PHE A 128 15.94 13.06 8.41
C PHE A 128 16.84 12.89 9.64
N GLY A 129 17.60 11.79 9.73
CA GLY A 129 18.48 11.47 10.84
C GLY A 129 17.76 11.22 12.16
N LYS A 130 16.51 10.74 12.14
CA LYS A 130 15.62 10.67 13.31
C LYS A 130 15.49 9.24 13.87
N PRO A 131 16.07 8.93 15.05
CA PRO A 131 15.93 7.61 15.66
C PRO A 131 14.49 7.23 15.98
N ALA A 132 13.65 8.20 16.38
CA ALA A 132 12.23 7.97 16.64
C ALA A 132 11.51 7.43 15.39
N GLY A 133 11.90 7.85 14.19
CA GLY A 133 11.37 7.32 12.94
C GLY A 133 11.73 5.86 12.71
N VAL A 134 12.92 5.44 13.13
CA VAL A 134 13.36 4.04 13.04
C VAL A 134 12.50 3.17 13.97
N VAL A 135 12.21 3.64 15.18
CA VAL A 135 11.31 2.94 16.12
C VAL A 135 9.91 2.81 15.53
N LEU A 136 9.35 3.90 14.99
CA LEU A 136 8.04 3.88 14.33
C LEU A 136 8.03 2.97 13.10
N THR A 137 9.13 2.88 12.36
CA THR A 137 9.26 1.93 11.24
C THR A 137 9.14 0.48 11.73
N VAL A 138 9.77 0.15 12.87
CA VAL A 138 9.66 -1.19 13.47
C VAL A 138 8.22 -1.48 13.87
N GLU A 139 7.53 -0.51 14.48
CA GLU A 139 6.10 -0.64 14.80
C GLU A 139 5.26 -0.94 13.55
N VAL A 140 5.45 -0.17 12.48
CA VAL A 140 4.76 -0.39 11.20
C VAL A 140 5.04 -1.79 10.65
N LEU A 141 6.31 -2.23 10.67
CA LEU A 141 6.67 -3.56 10.20
C LEU A 141 5.99 -4.66 11.03
N VAL A 142 5.92 -4.51 12.35
CA VAL A 142 5.21 -5.47 13.21
C VAL A 142 3.74 -5.56 12.83
N VAL A 143 3.07 -4.42 12.63
CA VAL A 143 1.66 -4.39 12.19
C VAL A 143 1.50 -5.08 10.83
N TYR A 144 2.42 -4.85 9.90
CA TYR A 144 2.41 -5.49 8.59
C TYR A 144 2.61 -7.00 8.65
N LEU A 145 3.53 -7.48 9.47
CA LEU A 145 3.74 -8.92 9.65
C LEU A 145 2.53 -9.59 10.30
N LEU A 146 1.87 -8.91 11.25
CA LEU A 146 0.62 -9.39 11.82
C LEU A 146 -0.49 -9.45 10.76
N ALA A 147 -0.64 -8.42 9.93
CA ALA A 147 -1.61 -8.42 8.84
C ALA A 147 -1.37 -9.59 7.86
N LEU A 148 -0.11 -9.78 7.45
CA LEU A 148 0.28 -10.89 6.56
C LEU A 148 -0.05 -12.26 7.15
N SER A 149 0.04 -12.45 8.47
CA SER A 149 -0.33 -13.73 9.09
C SER A 149 -1.81 -14.10 9.00
N PHE A 150 -2.68 -13.15 8.60
CA PHE A 150 -4.10 -13.40 8.31
C PHE A 150 -4.40 -13.46 6.80
N GLU A 151 -3.46 -13.04 5.95
CA GLU A 151 -3.61 -13.02 4.48
C GLU A 151 -2.98 -14.24 3.79
N GLU A 152 -1.95 -14.84 4.41
CA GLU A 152 -1.31 -16.10 3.98
C GLU A 152 -2.05 -17.34 4.50
#